data_AF-A0A959HNA2-F1
#
_entry.id   AF-A0A959HNA2-F1
#
_cell.length_a   1.000
_cell.length_b   1.000
_cell.length_c   1.000
_cell.angle_alpha   90.00
_cell.angle_beta   90.00
_cell.angle_gamma   90.00
#
_symmetry.space_group_name_H-M   'P 1'
#
loop_
_entity.id
_entity.type
_entity.pdbx_description
1 polymer ?
#
loop_
_entity_poly.entity_id
_entity_poly.type
_entity_poly.pdbx_seq_one_letter_code
_entity_poly.pdbx_strand_id
1 'polypeptide(L)'
;MARRSMYNWLLPTSMPVLVFIFLVILALGCVSALPAVDLERATAGRQVYEQYNCLQCHGYDGNDKMDLKKALHKKGLEDLKAWILDPGKFKPGTEMPAYGGVLSDRELEDVIQYLRQLAGQ
;
A
#
# COMPACT_ATOMS: atom_id res chain seq x y z
N MET A 1 61.53 25.59 -40.05
CA MET A 1 60.15 25.08 -40.27
C MET A 1 60.12 23.65 -39.76
N ALA A 2 59.23 23.15 -38.91
CA ALA A 2 57.95 23.64 -38.40
C ALA A 2 57.80 23.18 -36.94
N ARG A 3 57.36 24.08 -36.05
CA ARG A 3 57.00 23.74 -34.67
C ARG A 3 55.63 23.06 -34.68
N ARG A 4 55.57 21.75 -34.46
CA ARG A 4 54.29 21.07 -34.16
C ARG A 4 54.02 21.23 -32.67
N SER A 5 53.06 22.11 -32.38
CA SER A 5 52.52 22.34 -31.04
C SER A 5 51.87 21.06 -30.54
N MET A 6 52.54 20.41 -29.59
CA MET A 6 52.03 19.28 -28.82
C MET A 6 51.01 19.84 -27.82
N TYR A 7 49.78 20.06 -28.27
CA TYR A 7 48.68 20.27 -27.34
C TYR A 7 48.35 18.93 -26.70
N ASN A 8 48.90 18.76 -25.50
CA ASN A 8 48.65 17.69 -24.56
C ASN A 8 47.16 17.69 -24.18
N TRP A 9 46.34 16.98 -24.95
CA TRP A 9 44.94 16.68 -24.61
C TRP A 9 44.90 15.58 -23.54
N LEU A 10 45.35 15.92 -22.34
CA LEU A 10 45.01 15.17 -21.12
C LEU A 10 43.77 15.82 -20.50
N LEU A 11 42.63 15.69 -21.20
CA LEU A 11 41.36 15.76 -20.47
C LEU A 11 41.19 14.39 -19.81
N PRO A 12 41.04 14.32 -18.48
CA PRO A 12 40.85 13.05 -17.80
C PRO A 12 39.49 12.49 -18.22
N THR A 13 39.51 11.48 -19.08
CA THR A 13 38.33 10.75 -19.57
C THR A 13 37.49 10.11 -18.46
N SER A 14 37.96 10.16 -17.21
CA SER A 14 37.32 9.64 -16.00
C SER A 14 36.30 10.60 -15.35
N MET A 15 36.30 11.90 -15.66
CA MET A 15 35.35 12.87 -15.10
C MET A 15 33.87 12.64 -15.47
N PRO A 16 33.49 12.32 -16.73
CA PRO A 16 32.07 12.12 -17.08
C PRO A 16 31.48 10.82 -16.51
N VAL A 17 32.32 9.80 -16.27
CA VAL A 17 31.88 8.48 -15.77
C VAL A 17 31.42 8.59 -14.31
N LEU A 18 32.17 9.31 -13.47
CA LEU A 18 31.83 9.48 -12.05
C LEU A 18 30.55 10.30 -11.85
N VAL A 19 30.33 11.33 -12.67
CA VAL A 19 29.10 12.13 -12.65
C VAL A 19 27.90 11.30 -13.10
N PHE A 20 28.05 10.47 -14.14
CA PHE A 20 27.01 9.54 -14.56
C PHE A 20 26.67 8.49 -13.49
N ILE A 21 27.68 7.90 -12.85
CA ILE A 21 27.49 6.93 -11.77
C ILE A 21 26.75 7.58 -10.59
N PHE A 22 27.11 8.82 -10.22
CA PHE A 22 26.45 9.53 -9.14
C PHE A 22 24.98 9.85 -9.43
N LEU A 23 24.66 10.25 -10.67
CA LEU A 23 23.29 10.50 -11.12
C LEU A 23 22.43 9.23 -11.16
N VAL A 24 23.03 8.10 -11.56
CA VAL A 24 22.35 6.80 -11.56
C VAL A 24 22.08 6.32 -10.13
N ILE A 25 23.04 6.45 -9.20
CA ILE A 25 22.86 6.08 -7.79
C ILE A 25 21.76 6.93 -7.13
N LEU A 26 21.72 8.24 -7.42
CA LEU A 26 20.68 9.14 -6.92
C LEU A 26 19.28 8.76 -7.45
N ALA A 27 19.19 8.31 -8.70
CA ALA A 27 17.94 7.84 -9.31
C ALA A 27 17.48 6.48 -8.76
N LEU A 28 18.39 5.56 -8.43
CA LEU A 28 18.04 4.25 -7.83
C LEU A 28 17.59 4.37 -6.36
N GLY A 29 18.07 5.37 -5.61
CA GLY A 29 17.71 5.54 -4.19
C GLY A 29 16.25 5.94 -3.91
N CYS A 30 15.51 6.42 -4.92
CA CYS A 30 14.16 6.96 -4.74
C CYS A 30 13.03 5.93 -5.01
N VAL A 31 13.33 4.78 -5.60
CA VAL A 31 12.32 3.84 -6.14
C VAL A 31 11.84 2.79 -5.13
N SER A 32 12.55 2.55 -4.02
CA SER A 32 12.40 1.33 -3.21
C SER A 32 11.45 1.42 -2.00
N ALA A 33 10.85 2.56 -1.68
CA ALA A 33 10.13 2.74 -0.40
C ALA A 33 8.60 2.50 -0.44
N LEU A 34 7.97 2.32 -1.61
CA LEU A 34 6.52 2.43 -1.74
C LEU A 34 5.71 1.10 -1.83
N PRO A 35 6.21 -0.04 -2.36
CA PRO A 35 5.39 -1.26 -2.45
C PRO A 35 5.53 -2.23 -1.27
N ALA A 36 6.67 -2.22 -0.56
CA ALA A 36 6.94 -3.21 0.48
C ALA A 36 6.07 -3.01 1.73
N VAL A 37 5.88 -1.76 2.15
CA VAL A 37 5.09 -1.41 3.34
C VAL A 37 3.60 -1.67 3.13
N ASP A 38 3.09 -1.50 1.91
CA ASP A 38 1.67 -1.73 1.61
C ASP A 38 1.33 -3.23 1.61
N LEU A 39 2.21 -4.06 1.03
CA LEU A 39 2.04 -5.51 1.06
C LEU A 39 2.12 -6.08 2.48
N GLU A 40 3.02 -5.56 3.32
CA GLU A 40 3.10 -5.95 4.73
C GLU A 40 1.80 -5.63 5.47
N ARG A 41 1.27 -4.40 5.33
CA ARG A 41 0.00 -3.99 5.94
C ARG A 41 -1.18 -4.80 5.43
N ALA A 42 -1.25 -5.06 4.13
CA ALA A 42 -2.30 -5.91 3.56
C ALA A 42 -2.21 -7.36 4.08
N THR A 43 -1.00 -7.86 4.33
CA THR A 43 -0.79 -9.18 4.93
C THR A 43 -1.23 -9.22 6.39
N ALA A 44 -0.89 -8.21 7.19
CA ALA A 44 -1.39 -8.03 8.55
C ALA A 44 -2.93 -7.89 8.57
N GLY A 45 -3.49 -7.15 7.62
CA GLY A 45 -4.93 -6.97 7.47
C GLY A 45 -5.68 -8.25 7.15
N ARG A 46 -5.09 -9.14 6.35
CA ARG A 46 -5.62 -10.49 6.13
C ARG A 46 -5.68 -11.28 7.44
N GLN A 47 -4.65 -11.19 8.28
CA GLN A 47 -4.65 -11.89 9.58
C GLN A 47 -5.77 -11.38 10.48
N VAL A 48 -5.99 -10.06 10.53
CA VAL A 48 -7.13 -9.47 11.25
C VAL A 48 -8.45 -9.98 10.68
N TYR A 49 -8.62 -9.97 9.36
CA TYR A 49 -9.82 -10.45 8.68
C TYR A 49 -10.16 -11.91 9.02
N GLU A 50 -9.13 -12.76 9.16
CA GLU A 50 -9.27 -14.17 9.55
C GLU A 50 -9.52 -14.33 11.06
N GLN A 51 -8.74 -13.65 11.89
CA GLN A 51 -8.81 -13.72 13.36
C GLN A 51 -10.18 -13.29 13.89
N TYR A 52 -10.75 -12.21 13.34
CA TYR A 52 -12.03 -11.67 13.76
C TYR A 52 -13.21 -12.24 12.97
N ASN A 53 -13.00 -13.35 12.25
CA ASN A 53 -14.02 -14.14 11.56
C ASN A 53 -14.81 -13.38 10.48
N CYS A 54 -14.23 -12.33 9.88
CA CYS A 54 -14.89 -11.56 8.82
C CYS A 54 -15.25 -12.47 7.62
N LEU A 55 -14.39 -13.46 7.34
CA LEU A 55 -14.59 -14.45 6.27
C LEU A 55 -15.85 -15.31 6.44
N GLN A 56 -16.41 -15.46 7.65
CA GLN A 56 -17.58 -16.31 7.87
C GLN A 56 -18.83 -15.81 7.13
N CYS A 57 -18.91 -14.50 6.89
CA CYS A 57 -20.00 -13.89 6.16
C CYS A 57 -19.57 -13.34 4.80
N HIS A 58 -18.34 -12.83 4.70
CA HIS A 58 -17.85 -12.15 3.49
C HIS A 58 -17.02 -13.05 2.56
N GLY A 59 -16.62 -14.24 3.00
CA GLY A 59 -15.75 -15.15 2.24
C GLY A 59 -14.30 -14.70 2.15
N TYR A 60 -13.44 -15.52 1.53
CA TYR A 60 -12.00 -15.26 1.40
C TYR A 60 -11.64 -14.13 0.43
N ASP A 61 -12.48 -13.90 -0.58
CA ASP A 61 -12.29 -12.89 -1.62
C ASP A 61 -13.28 -11.71 -1.50
N GLY A 62 -14.02 -11.66 -0.38
CA GLY A 62 -15.04 -10.64 -0.15
C GLY A 62 -16.27 -10.78 -1.05
N ASN A 63 -16.53 -11.95 -1.63
CA ASN A 63 -17.57 -12.15 -2.66
C ASN A 63 -18.58 -13.26 -2.30
N ASP A 64 -18.75 -13.56 -1.01
CA ASP A 64 -19.81 -14.48 -0.57
C ASP A 64 -21.18 -13.76 -0.54
N LYS A 65 -22.20 -14.37 0.09
CA LYS A 65 -23.56 -13.83 0.21
C LYS A 65 -23.61 -12.38 0.71
N MET A 66 -22.61 -11.95 1.48
CA MET A 66 -22.42 -10.56 1.90
C MET A 66 -21.27 -9.89 1.11
N ASP A 67 -21.42 -9.80 -0.22
CA ASP A 67 -20.41 -9.24 -1.13
C ASP A 67 -19.95 -7.82 -0.74
N LEU A 68 -18.65 -7.69 -0.49
CA LEU A 68 -17.96 -6.46 -0.13
C LEU A 68 -17.63 -5.59 -1.34
N LYS A 69 -17.46 -6.14 -2.54
CA LYS A 69 -16.91 -5.42 -3.71
C LYS A 69 -17.71 -4.17 -4.03
N LYS A 70 -19.05 -4.26 -4.01
CA LYS A 70 -19.92 -3.10 -4.23
C LYS A 70 -19.77 -2.02 -3.16
N ALA A 71 -19.59 -2.40 -1.90
CA ALA A 71 -19.40 -1.46 -0.81
C ALA A 71 -18.03 -0.78 -0.92
N LEU A 72 -16.99 -1.56 -1.18
CA LEU A 72 -15.61 -1.08 -1.26
C LEU A 72 -15.36 -0.12 -2.43
N HIS A 73 -16.07 -0.28 -3.56
CA HIS A 73 -15.99 0.69 -4.66
C HIS A 73 -16.78 1.99 -4.42
N LYS A 74 -17.74 1.98 -3.50
CA LYS A 74 -18.65 3.12 -3.28
C LYS A 74 -18.29 3.96 -2.06
N LYS A 75 -17.50 3.43 -1.14
CA LYS A 75 -17.22 4.01 0.18
C LYS A 75 -15.76 4.43 0.27
N GLY A 76 -15.54 5.61 0.83
CA GLY A 76 -14.19 6.06 1.17
C GLY A 76 -13.64 5.32 2.39
N LEU A 77 -12.34 5.47 2.65
CA LEU A 77 -11.66 4.81 3.78
C LEU A 77 -12.30 5.13 5.13
N GLU A 78 -12.64 6.39 5.36
CA GLU A 78 -13.23 6.82 6.62
C GLU A 78 -14.65 6.30 6.80
N ASP A 79 -15.42 6.13 5.71
CA ASP A 79 -16.74 5.51 5.77
C ASP A 79 -16.64 4.02 6.11
N LEU A 80 -15.64 3.32 5.55
CA LEU A 80 -15.40 1.91 5.84
C LEU A 80 -14.96 1.70 7.29
N LYS A 81 -14.05 2.54 7.79
CA LYS A 81 -13.65 2.53 9.21
C LYS A 81 -14.85 2.75 10.12
N ALA A 82 -15.65 3.78 9.85
CA ALA A 82 -16.82 4.09 10.66
C ALA A 82 -17.84 2.94 10.64
N TRP A 83 -18.06 2.31 9.48
CA TRP A 83 -18.93 1.14 9.35
C TRP A 83 -18.42 -0.05 10.17
N ILE A 84 -17.13 -0.36 10.14
CA ILE A 84 -16.55 -1.47 10.92
C ILE A 84 -16.68 -1.20 12.43
N LEU A 85 -16.48 0.05 12.85
CA LEU A 85 -16.53 0.43 14.25
C LEU A 85 -17.94 0.35 14.83
N ASP A 86 -18.96 0.82 14.10
CA ASP A 86 -20.35 0.82 14.55
C ASP A 86 -21.33 0.70 13.37
N PRO A 87 -21.53 -0.51 12.81
CA PRO A 87 -22.40 -0.70 11.66
C PRO A 87 -23.89 -0.49 12.00
N GLY A 88 -24.28 -0.70 13.27
CA GLY A 88 -25.64 -0.53 13.76
C GLY A 88 -26.12 0.92 13.67
N LYS A 89 -25.21 1.89 13.82
CA LYS A 89 -25.49 3.32 13.62
C LYS A 89 -25.85 3.67 12.17
N PHE A 90 -25.29 2.96 11.19
CA PHE A 90 -25.56 3.18 9.77
C PHE A 90 -26.73 2.34 9.26
N LYS A 91 -26.87 1.11 9.76
CA LYS A 91 -27.93 0.18 9.41
C LYS A 91 -28.47 -0.52 10.67
N PRO A 92 -29.54 0.02 11.28
CA PRO A 92 -30.19 -0.63 12.40
C PRO A 92 -30.60 -2.06 12.06
N GLY A 93 -30.31 -3.02 12.96
CA GLY A 93 -30.62 -4.43 12.75
C GLY A 93 -29.66 -5.17 11.79
N THR A 94 -28.49 -4.59 11.49
CA THR A 94 -27.43 -5.32 10.78
C THR A 94 -26.90 -6.49 11.60
N GLU A 95 -26.58 -7.59 10.92
CA GLU A 95 -25.98 -8.79 11.53
C GLU A 95 -24.48 -8.62 11.78
N MET A 96 -23.85 -7.64 11.11
CA MET A 96 -22.42 -7.35 11.31
C MET A 96 -22.20 -6.80 12.73
N PRO A 97 -21.33 -7.41 13.54
CA PRO A 97 -21.03 -6.92 14.88
C PRO A 97 -20.24 -5.60 14.82
N ALA A 98 -20.34 -4.82 15.90
CA ALA A 98 -19.52 -3.63 16.08
C ALA A 98 -18.12 -4.04 16.57
N TYR A 99 -17.08 -3.48 15.96
CA TYR A 99 -15.69 -3.74 16.33
C TYR A 99 -15.02 -2.57 17.07
N GLY A 100 -15.78 -1.50 17.37
CA GLY A 100 -15.31 -0.40 18.21
C GLY A 100 -14.86 -0.89 19.58
N GLY A 101 -13.60 -0.62 19.93
CA GLY A 101 -12.98 -1.10 21.18
C GLY A 101 -12.59 -2.58 21.18
N VAL A 102 -12.87 -3.31 20.10
CA VAL A 102 -12.42 -4.69 19.87
C VAL A 102 -11.13 -4.70 19.04
N LEU A 103 -11.12 -3.95 17.94
CA LEU A 103 -9.92 -3.72 17.15
C LEU A 103 -9.12 -2.56 17.72
N SER A 104 -7.79 -2.72 17.77
CA SER A 104 -6.88 -1.59 17.91
C SER A 104 -6.88 -0.72 16.65
N ASP A 105 -6.46 0.54 16.79
CA ASP A 105 -6.36 1.47 15.65
C ASP A 105 -5.48 0.89 14.52
N ARG A 106 -4.41 0.18 14.90
CA ARG A 106 -3.51 -0.46 13.94
C ARG A 106 -4.17 -1.62 13.20
N GLU A 107 -4.86 -2.51 13.92
CA GLU A 107 -5.59 -3.62 13.28
C GLU A 107 -6.69 -3.10 12.34
N LEU A 108 -7.37 -2.00 12.73
CA LEU A 108 -8.35 -1.35 11.87
C LEU A 108 -7.72 -0.80 10.59
N GLU A 109 -6.57 -0.15 10.67
CA GLU A 109 -5.85 0.33 9.49
C GLU A 109 -5.38 -0.81 8.60
N ASP A 110 -4.80 -1.86 9.19
CA ASP A 110 -4.28 -3.01 8.47
C ASP A 110 -5.43 -3.73 7.73
N VAL A 111 -6.57 -4.00 8.39
CA VAL A 111 -7.72 -4.65 7.73
C VAL A 111 -8.31 -3.78 6.63
N ILE A 112 -8.36 -2.45 6.81
CA ILE A 112 -8.80 -1.53 5.75
C ILE A 112 -7.87 -1.61 4.53
N GLN A 113 -6.55 -1.71 4.73
CA GLN A 113 -5.62 -1.88 3.62
C GLN A 113 -5.86 -3.19 2.87
N TYR A 114 -6.10 -4.29 3.60
CA TYR A 114 -6.46 -5.56 2.99
C TYR A 114 -7.78 -5.49 2.19
N LEU A 115 -8.79 -4.79 2.72
CA LEU A 115 -10.06 -4.60 2.01
C LEU A 115 -9.90 -3.80 0.70
N ARG A 116 -9.00 -2.82 0.64
CA ARG A 116 -8.70 -2.11 -0.61
C ARG A 116 -8.09 -3.03 -1.65
N GLN A 117 -7.16 -3.91 -1.24
CA GLN A 117 -6.58 -4.90 -2.12
C GLN A 117 -7.66 -5.83 -2.71
N LEU A 118 -8.64 -6.26 -1.90
CA LEU A 118 -9.78 -7.05 -2.38
C LEU A 118 -10.66 -6.29 -3.39
N ALA A 119 -10.73 -4.96 -3.27
CA ALA A 119 -11.42 -4.09 -4.21
C ALA A 119 -10.61 -3.76 -5.48
N GLY A 120 -9.33 -4.15 -5.55
CA GLY A 120 -8.42 -3.75 -6.62
C GLY A 120 -8.05 -2.26 -6.60
N GLN A 121 -7.98 -1.66 -5.40
CA GLN A 121 -7.66 -0.25 -5.13
C GLN A 121 -6.40 -0.10 -4.26
#